data_AF-A0A7C5GVL1-F1
#
_entry.id   AF-A0A7C5GVL1-F1
#
_cell.length_a   1.000
_cell.length_b   1.000
_cell.length_c   1.000
_cell.angle_alpha   90.00
_cell.angle_beta   90.00
_cell.angle_gamma   90.00
#
_symmetry.space_group_name_H-M   'P 1'
#
loop_
_entity.id
_entity.type
_entity.pdbx_description
1 polymer ?
#
loop_
_entity_poly.entity_id
_entity_poly.type
_entity_poly.pdbx_seq_one_letter_code
_entity_poly.pdbx_strand_id
1 'polypeptide(L)'
;MAFKTPGVYVEEKSIFPPSIAQVETAIPAFIGYTEKAEEKTPEDLRKKPKKISSMLEFETYFGGPPPLSISKVELDSNNSFKSATISPRFYLYHSMQLFFANGGGDCYIVSVGSYSDGGVAKERFSEGLQALEKEDEPTLIVFPDAVLLGDDDFYNLQKEALKQCGELKDRFAILDLKEYDSTSDFDTQVENFRNGIGTSNLKYGAAYTPFLRASLKKDIRYKDIKGKLERSGASIGIKSLDPAAPSQVKDLIDALDTYASDSTLIDNVKDKLLNAVLAGTPFSVPDASRQNLYQVLEYLKNELVSDNKASKFKNIIKLLCEIA
;
A
#
# COMPACT_ATOMS: atom_id res chain seq x y z
N MET A 1 16.44 2.14 62.97
CA MET A 1 17.10 1.93 64.28
C MET A 1 17.59 3.28 64.77
N ALA A 2 17.56 3.56 66.08
CA ALA A 2 18.07 4.84 66.60
C ALA A 2 19.58 4.76 66.83
N PHE A 3 20.36 5.54 66.07
CA PHE A 3 21.82 5.61 66.17
C PHE A 3 22.22 6.35 67.45
N LYS A 4 23.04 5.72 68.32
CA LYS A 4 23.39 6.26 69.64
C LYS A 4 24.83 6.77 69.79
N THR A 5 25.65 6.69 68.75
CA THR A 5 27.06 7.12 68.79
C THR A 5 27.41 7.97 67.56
N PRO A 6 28.09 9.12 67.72
CA PRO A 6 28.52 9.93 66.59
C PRO A 6 29.49 9.13 65.70
N GLY A 7 29.14 8.95 64.44
CA GLY A 7 29.91 8.17 63.47
C GLY A 7 29.25 8.19 62.09
N VAL A 8 29.99 7.76 61.06
CA VAL A 8 29.44 7.58 59.71
C VAL A 8 28.85 6.18 59.61
N TYR A 9 27.54 6.09 59.35
CA TYR A 9 26.83 4.84 59.12
C TYR A 9 26.38 4.78 57.66
N VAL A 10 26.61 3.66 57.00
CA VAL A 10 26.07 3.35 55.67
C VAL A 10 24.88 2.43 55.89
N GLU A 11 23.67 2.91 55.59
CA GLU A 11 22.48 2.08 55.47
C GLU A 11 22.25 1.76 53.99
N GLU A 12 22.36 0.50 53.60
CA GLU A 12 21.86 0.05 52.30
C GLU A 12 20.33 -0.11 52.39
N LYS A 13 19.60 0.88 51.88
CA LYS A 13 18.21 0.67 51.49
C LYS A 13 18.20 -0.14 50.20
N SER A 14 17.90 -1.43 50.30
CA SER A 14 17.56 -2.25 49.14
C SER A 14 16.21 -1.79 48.61
N ILE A 15 16.24 -0.87 47.64
CA ILE A 15 15.09 -0.52 46.83
C ILE A 15 15.25 -1.36 45.57
N PHE A 16 14.49 -2.46 45.44
CA PHE A 16 14.32 -3.04 44.12
C PHE A 16 13.78 -1.93 43.22
N PRO A 17 14.43 -1.59 42.10
CA PRO A 17 13.86 -0.65 41.17
C PRO A 17 12.44 -1.15 40.83
N PRO A 18 11.43 -0.27 40.84
CA PRO A 18 10.10 -0.69 40.44
C PRO A 18 10.21 -1.37 39.08
N SER A 19 9.63 -2.57 38.95
CA SER A 19 9.54 -3.24 37.66
C SER A 19 8.75 -2.31 36.74
N ILE A 20 9.42 -1.73 35.75
CA ILE A 20 8.79 -0.91 34.73
C ILE A 20 8.08 -1.90 33.80
N ALA A 21 6.76 -2.04 33.94
CA ALA A 21 5.98 -2.55 32.82
C ALA A 21 6.26 -1.60 31.65
N GLN A 22 6.77 -2.12 30.52
CA GLN A 22 6.88 -1.35 29.30
C GLN A 22 5.46 -0.97 28.88
N VAL A 23 5.03 0.23 29.26
CA VAL A 23 3.86 0.86 28.67
C VAL A 23 4.38 1.55 27.43
N GLU A 24 3.97 1.09 26.25
CA GLU A 24 4.31 1.75 25.00
C GLU A 24 3.77 3.19 25.06
N THR A 25 4.67 4.18 25.16
CA THR A 25 4.28 5.59 25.32
C THR A 25 3.91 6.25 23.99
N ALA A 26 4.09 5.54 22.88
CA ALA A 26 3.88 6.04 21.52
C ALA A 26 3.16 4.98 20.70
N ILE A 27 1.83 5.00 20.73
CA ILE A 27 0.98 4.13 19.90
C ILE A 27 0.47 4.97 18.73
N PRO A 28 1.04 4.85 17.53
CA PRO A 28 0.60 5.63 16.38
C PRO A 28 -0.68 5.09 15.78
N ALA A 29 -1.49 6.00 15.25
CA ALA A 29 -2.61 5.69 14.38
C ALA A 29 -2.30 6.15 12.96
N PHE A 30 -2.26 5.19 12.04
CA PHE A 30 -2.10 5.43 10.62
C PHE A 30 -3.47 5.46 9.95
N ILE A 31 -3.80 6.58 9.32
CA ILE A 31 -5.07 6.78 8.62
C ILE A 31 -4.78 6.86 7.11
N GLY A 32 -5.38 5.95 6.33
CA GLY A 32 -5.11 5.88 4.90
C GLY A 32 -5.90 4.82 4.14
N TYR A 33 -5.50 4.59 2.91
CA TYR A 33 -6.14 3.70 1.96
C TYR A 33 -5.48 2.33 1.98
N THR A 34 -6.31 1.29 1.92
CA THR A 34 -5.88 -0.10 1.99
C THR A 34 -6.50 -0.91 0.84
N GLU A 35 -6.00 -2.11 0.58
CA GLU A 35 -6.59 -2.99 -0.43
C GLU A 35 -8.01 -3.39 -0.02
N LYS A 36 -8.14 -3.85 1.23
CA LYS A 36 -9.39 -4.29 1.86
C LYS A 36 -9.48 -3.77 3.30
N ALA A 37 -10.62 -3.97 3.95
CA ALA A 37 -10.79 -3.69 5.36
C ALA A 37 -11.75 -4.75 5.95
N GLU A 38 -11.21 -5.90 6.34
CA GLU A 38 -12.00 -7.07 6.74
C GLU A 38 -11.41 -7.79 7.96
N GLU A 39 -12.24 -8.06 8.95
CA GLU A 39 -11.95 -8.96 10.07
C GLU A 39 -12.80 -10.24 10.03
N LYS A 40 -14.12 -10.10 9.88
CA LYS A 40 -15.07 -11.22 9.86
C LYS A 40 -15.90 -11.24 8.58
N THR A 41 -16.24 -10.07 8.08
CA THR A 41 -17.02 -9.89 6.85
C THR A 41 -16.41 -8.77 6.02
N PRO A 42 -16.52 -8.83 4.68
CA PRO A 42 -15.99 -7.77 3.82
C PRO A 42 -16.43 -6.37 4.27
N GLU A 43 -15.49 -5.44 4.30
CA GLU A 43 -15.68 -4.02 4.64
C GLU A 43 -16.07 -3.71 6.10
N ASP A 44 -16.07 -4.70 7.01
CA ASP A 44 -16.47 -4.48 8.40
C ASP A 44 -15.50 -3.60 9.21
N LEU A 45 -14.23 -3.51 8.80
CA LEU A 45 -13.21 -2.63 9.40
C LEU A 45 -13.14 -1.24 8.75
N ARG A 46 -13.95 -0.96 7.73
CA ARG A 46 -13.90 0.33 7.04
C ARG A 46 -14.25 1.47 8.02
N LYS A 47 -13.38 2.48 8.10
CA LYS A 47 -13.47 3.63 9.02
C LYS A 47 -13.60 3.23 10.49
N LYS A 48 -13.09 2.06 10.86
CA LYS A 48 -12.99 1.62 12.26
C LYS A 48 -11.52 1.44 12.62
N PRO A 49 -11.06 2.10 13.69
CA PRO A 49 -9.71 1.87 14.20
C PRO A 49 -9.53 0.40 14.59
N LYS A 50 -8.46 -0.22 14.08
CA LYS A 50 -8.05 -1.58 14.47
C LYS A 50 -6.63 -1.55 14.96
N LYS A 51 -6.42 -2.03 16.18
CA LYS A 51 -5.09 -2.27 16.72
C LYS A 51 -4.45 -3.48 16.04
N ILE A 52 -3.20 -3.33 15.61
CA ILE A 52 -2.35 -4.39 15.06
C ILE A 52 -0.95 -4.30 15.69
N SER A 53 -0.24 -5.42 15.67
CA SER A 53 1.09 -5.58 16.26
C SER A 53 2.17 -5.98 15.24
N SER A 54 1.80 -6.28 14.00
CA SER A 54 2.74 -6.73 12.97
C SER A 54 2.26 -6.49 11.54
N MET A 55 3.20 -6.55 10.58
CA MET A 55 2.84 -6.54 9.15
C MET A 55 1.99 -7.73 8.72
N LEU A 56 2.12 -8.90 9.37
CA LEU A 56 1.29 -10.05 9.04
C LEU A 56 -0.18 -9.79 9.37
N GLU A 57 -0.44 -9.14 10.51
CA GLU A 57 -1.80 -8.69 10.86
C GLU A 57 -2.29 -7.61 9.91
N PHE A 58 -1.42 -6.67 9.52
CA PHE A 58 -1.77 -5.69 8.48
C PHE A 58 -2.24 -6.38 7.20
N GLU A 59 -1.45 -7.29 6.64
CA GLU A 59 -1.79 -8.00 5.41
C GLU A 59 -3.07 -8.84 5.56
N THR A 60 -3.26 -9.44 6.75
CA THR A 60 -4.47 -10.24 7.05
C THR A 60 -5.74 -9.39 6.97
N TYR A 61 -5.76 -8.23 7.64
CA TYR A 61 -6.95 -7.40 7.77
C TYR A 61 -7.13 -6.36 6.66
N PHE A 62 -6.03 -5.82 6.16
CA PHE A 62 -6.00 -4.66 5.26
C PHE A 62 -5.46 -4.97 3.86
N GLY A 63 -4.84 -6.14 3.69
CA GLY A 63 -4.33 -6.61 2.41
C GLY A 63 -2.94 -6.08 2.06
N GLY A 64 -2.58 -6.28 0.80
CA GLY A 64 -1.25 -6.08 0.24
C GLY A 64 -0.99 -4.67 -0.29
N PRO A 65 0.12 -4.50 -1.03
CA PRO A 65 0.48 -3.23 -1.64
C PRO A 65 -0.52 -2.83 -2.73
N PRO A 66 -0.64 -1.53 -3.03
CA PRO A 66 -1.43 -1.08 -4.17
C PRO A 66 -0.92 -1.69 -5.47
N PRO A 67 -1.83 -2.07 -6.39
CA PRO A 67 -1.44 -2.67 -7.66
C PRO A 67 -0.54 -1.72 -8.45
N LEU A 68 0.59 -2.26 -8.95
CA LEU A 68 1.57 -1.49 -9.71
C LEU A 68 1.06 -1.21 -11.12
N SER A 69 0.32 -0.12 -11.28
CA SER A 69 -0.01 0.40 -12.60
C SER A 69 1.07 1.40 -13.03
N ILE A 70 2.10 0.84 -13.68
CA ILE A 70 3.15 1.61 -14.35
C ILE A 70 2.54 2.17 -15.64
N SER A 71 2.61 3.47 -15.89
CA SER A 71 2.15 4.07 -17.15
C SER A 71 3.30 4.23 -18.14
N LYS A 72 4.50 4.51 -17.64
CA LYS A 72 5.69 4.79 -18.43
C LYS A 72 6.95 4.40 -17.68
N VAL A 73 7.93 3.86 -18.39
CA VAL A 73 9.29 3.60 -17.92
C VAL A 73 10.25 4.29 -18.87
N GLU A 74 11.02 5.26 -18.36
CA GLU A 74 12.02 5.97 -19.13
C GLU A 74 13.39 5.31 -18.95
N LEU A 75 14.03 5.00 -20.07
CA LEU A 75 15.40 4.52 -20.14
C LEU A 75 16.31 5.61 -20.70
N ASP A 76 17.56 5.61 -20.26
CA ASP A 76 18.60 6.45 -20.85
C ASP A 76 19.12 5.90 -22.19
N SER A 77 20.11 6.58 -22.79
CA SER A 77 20.71 6.16 -24.07
C SER A 77 21.39 4.78 -24.01
N ASN A 78 21.75 4.33 -22.80
CA ASN A 78 22.45 3.07 -22.54
C ASN A 78 21.50 1.96 -22.08
N ASN A 79 20.18 2.13 -22.27
CA ASN A 79 19.14 1.21 -21.79
C ASN A 79 19.13 1.02 -20.26
N SER A 80 19.70 1.96 -19.50
CA SER A 80 19.63 1.96 -18.04
C SER A 80 18.34 2.64 -17.58
N PHE A 81 17.78 2.14 -16.48
CA PHE A 81 16.58 2.70 -15.87
C PHE A 81 16.82 4.13 -15.39
N LYS A 82 15.99 5.08 -15.84
CA LYS A 82 16.04 6.48 -15.42
C LYS A 82 14.89 6.82 -14.50
N SER A 83 13.65 6.56 -14.91
CA SER A 83 12.45 6.89 -14.14
C SER A 83 11.26 6.00 -14.53
N ALA A 84 10.23 5.99 -13.69
CA ALA A 84 8.94 5.39 -14.04
C ALA A 84 7.79 6.21 -13.45
N THR A 85 6.70 6.30 -14.18
CA THR A 85 5.45 6.90 -13.72
C THR A 85 4.51 5.79 -13.25
N ILE A 86 4.08 5.83 -11.99
CA ILE A 86 3.25 4.81 -11.35
C ILE A 86 1.98 5.48 -10.80
N SER A 87 0.80 4.94 -11.10
CA SER A 87 -0.49 5.45 -10.62
C SER A 87 -1.55 4.33 -10.55
N PRO A 88 -2.43 4.29 -9.52
CA PRO A 88 -2.46 5.17 -8.36
C PRO A 88 -1.33 4.85 -7.37
N ARG A 89 -0.74 5.90 -6.78
CA ARG A 89 0.32 5.77 -5.77
C ARG A 89 -0.34 5.92 -4.40
N PHE A 90 -0.38 4.85 -3.62
CA PHE A 90 -0.71 4.89 -2.19
C PHE A 90 0.53 4.52 -1.37
N TYR A 91 0.71 5.17 -0.24
CA TYR A 91 1.88 5.09 0.63
C TYR A 91 1.64 4.26 1.89
N LEU A 92 0.42 4.18 2.42
CA LEU A 92 0.15 3.55 3.72
C LEU A 92 0.81 2.18 3.87
N TYR A 93 0.60 1.25 2.92
CA TYR A 93 1.20 -0.09 2.98
C TYR A 93 2.73 -0.06 3.13
N HIS A 94 3.41 0.75 2.31
CA HIS A 94 4.87 0.87 2.34
C HIS A 94 5.37 1.61 3.57
N SER A 95 4.60 2.59 4.07
CA SER A 95 4.88 3.26 5.34
C SER A 95 4.79 2.28 6.52
N MET A 96 3.84 1.33 6.49
CA MET A 96 3.77 0.26 7.48
C MET A 96 4.97 -0.69 7.41
N GLN A 97 5.40 -1.07 6.20
CA GLN A 97 6.62 -1.86 6.04
C GLN A 97 7.84 -1.15 6.67
N LEU A 98 7.98 0.16 6.44
CA LEU A 98 9.05 0.94 7.03
C LEU A 98 8.91 1.07 8.55
N PHE A 99 7.70 1.30 9.05
CA PHE A 99 7.43 1.42 10.49
C PHE A 99 7.89 0.16 11.24
N PHE A 100 7.42 -1.02 10.83
CA PHE A 100 7.81 -2.27 11.48
C PHE A 100 9.29 -2.63 11.22
N ALA A 101 9.84 -2.31 10.06
CA ALA A 101 11.27 -2.51 9.79
C ALA A 101 12.18 -1.63 10.67
N ASN A 102 11.67 -0.51 11.18
CA ASN A 102 12.37 0.36 12.13
C ASN A 102 12.04 0.03 13.60
N GLY A 103 11.46 -1.14 13.88
CA GLY A 103 11.15 -1.59 15.24
C GLY A 103 9.85 -1.01 15.79
N GLY A 104 8.90 -0.63 14.92
CA GLY A 104 7.55 -0.27 15.32
C GLY A 104 6.83 -1.39 16.08
N GLY A 105 6.09 -1.01 17.12
CA GLY A 105 5.30 -1.90 17.97
C GLY A 105 3.80 -1.83 17.65
N ASP A 106 2.96 -1.83 18.68
CA ASP A 106 1.52 -1.74 18.49
C ASP A 106 1.14 -0.41 17.82
N CYS A 107 0.21 -0.49 16.87
CA CYS A 107 -0.33 0.67 16.19
C CYS A 107 -1.79 0.46 15.81
N TYR A 108 -2.48 1.56 15.56
CA TYR A 108 -3.82 1.57 15.02
C TYR A 108 -3.81 1.84 13.54
N ILE A 109 -4.63 1.11 12.79
CA ILE A 109 -4.90 1.39 11.39
C ILE A 109 -6.35 1.83 11.26
N VAL A 110 -6.56 2.94 10.57
CA VAL A 110 -7.90 3.38 10.15
C VAL A 110 -7.93 3.38 8.63
N SER A 111 -8.57 2.36 8.08
CA SER A 111 -8.77 2.27 6.63
C SER A 111 -9.93 3.16 6.20
N VAL A 112 -9.65 4.19 5.39
CA VAL A 112 -10.65 5.19 4.98
C VAL A 112 -11.18 4.99 3.56
N GLY A 113 -10.54 4.14 2.77
CA GLY A 113 -10.94 3.82 1.40
C GLY A 113 -10.11 2.71 0.77
N SER A 114 -10.56 2.24 -0.39
CA SER A 114 -9.94 1.17 -1.18
C SER A 114 -9.07 1.71 -2.31
N TYR A 115 -8.12 0.92 -2.79
CA TYR A 115 -7.32 1.27 -3.98
C TYR A 115 -8.16 1.43 -5.26
N SER A 116 -9.36 0.83 -5.29
CA SER A 116 -10.31 0.93 -6.42
C SER A 116 -11.14 2.22 -6.44
N ASP A 117 -11.03 3.08 -5.42
CA ASP A 117 -11.90 4.26 -5.29
C ASP A 117 -11.56 5.43 -6.24
N GLY A 118 -10.59 5.26 -7.14
CA GLY A 118 -10.23 6.27 -8.15
C GLY A 118 -9.44 7.48 -7.63
N GLY A 119 -9.08 7.52 -6.35
CA GLY A 119 -8.27 8.57 -5.76
C GLY A 119 -8.50 8.76 -4.26
N VAL A 120 -7.84 9.76 -3.70
CA VAL A 120 -8.00 10.17 -2.31
C VAL A 120 -9.03 11.29 -2.16
N ALA A 121 -9.76 11.32 -1.04
CA ALA A 121 -10.72 12.37 -0.72
C ALA A 121 -10.54 12.81 0.74
N LYS A 122 -10.57 14.12 1.00
CA LYS A 122 -10.34 14.70 2.33
C LYS A 122 -11.35 14.19 3.35
N GLU A 123 -12.62 14.13 2.94
CA GLU A 123 -13.75 13.76 3.80
C GLU A 123 -13.56 12.37 4.41
N ARG A 124 -12.98 11.43 3.65
CA ARG A 124 -12.69 10.08 4.13
C ARG A 124 -11.64 10.08 5.24
N PHE A 125 -10.59 10.89 5.11
CA PHE A 125 -9.61 11.07 6.18
C PHE A 125 -10.22 11.74 7.41
N SER A 126 -11.05 12.77 7.22
CA SER A 126 -11.76 13.44 8.33
C SER A 126 -12.68 12.47 9.07
N GLU A 127 -13.40 11.61 8.37
CA GLU A 127 -14.22 10.55 8.97
C GLU A 127 -13.38 9.51 9.71
N GLY A 128 -12.22 9.12 9.16
CA GLY A 128 -11.28 8.24 9.86
C GLY A 128 -10.71 8.87 11.13
N LEU A 129 -10.41 10.17 11.09
CA LEU A 129 -9.93 10.94 12.23
C LEU A 129 -11.00 11.05 13.34
N GLN A 130 -12.27 11.30 12.97
CA GLN A 130 -13.41 11.29 13.89
C GLN A 130 -13.68 9.89 14.49
N ALA A 131 -13.41 8.82 13.73
CA ALA A 131 -13.52 7.48 14.26
C ALA A 131 -12.42 7.20 15.30
N LEU A 132 -11.19 7.67 15.03
CA LEU A 132 -10.04 7.55 15.94
C LEU A 132 -10.24 8.31 17.26
N GLU A 133 -10.96 9.44 17.25
CA GLU A 133 -11.25 10.25 18.44
C GLU A 133 -11.86 9.44 19.59
N LYS A 134 -12.58 8.36 19.28
CA LYS A 134 -13.30 7.52 20.25
C LYS A 134 -12.43 6.46 20.92
N GLU A 135 -11.22 6.23 20.42
CA GLU A 135 -10.25 5.35 21.06
C GLU A 135 -9.45 6.16 22.07
N ASP A 136 -8.94 5.55 23.13
CA ASP A 136 -8.12 6.26 24.14
C ASP A 136 -6.61 5.96 23.99
N GLU A 137 -6.24 4.80 23.44
CA GLU A 137 -4.83 4.36 23.37
C GLU A 137 -3.94 5.13 22.37
N PRO A 138 -4.42 5.55 21.17
CA PRO A 138 -3.56 6.22 20.20
C PRO A 138 -2.99 7.54 20.72
N THR A 139 -1.67 7.72 20.65
CA THR A 139 -0.98 8.95 21.06
C THR A 139 -0.32 9.71 19.91
N LEU A 140 -0.18 9.09 18.73
CA LEU A 140 0.29 9.76 17.52
C LEU A 140 -0.74 9.62 16.39
N ILE A 141 -0.87 10.66 15.55
CA ILE A 141 -1.74 10.62 14.35
C ILE A 141 -0.87 10.84 13.11
N VAL A 142 -1.02 9.97 12.10
CA VAL A 142 -0.22 9.98 10.87
C VAL A 142 -1.11 9.74 9.65
N PHE A 143 -0.87 10.47 8.55
CA PHE A 143 -1.65 10.36 7.31
C PHE A 143 -0.77 10.10 6.07
N PRO A 144 -0.22 8.88 5.90
CA PRO A 144 0.73 8.60 4.81
C PRO A 144 0.21 8.93 3.41
N ASP A 145 -1.10 8.78 3.17
CA ASP A 145 -1.73 8.99 1.86
C ASP A 145 -2.24 10.42 1.64
N ALA A 146 -2.29 11.27 2.68
CA ALA A 146 -2.89 12.60 2.56
C ALA A 146 -2.11 13.54 1.64
N VAL A 147 -0.82 13.27 1.41
CA VAL A 147 0.03 14.01 0.47
C VAL A 147 -0.51 13.99 -0.97
N LEU A 148 -1.38 13.03 -1.29
CA LEU A 148 -2.05 12.89 -2.59
C LEU A 148 -3.25 13.83 -2.78
N LEU A 149 -3.74 14.50 -1.72
CA LEU A 149 -4.85 15.46 -1.78
C LEU A 149 -4.43 16.74 -2.53
N GLY A 150 -5.38 17.59 -2.91
CA GLY A 150 -5.06 18.97 -3.29
C GLY A 150 -4.50 19.76 -2.10
N ASP A 151 -3.80 20.87 -2.36
CA ASP A 151 -3.11 21.65 -1.32
C ASP A 151 -4.07 22.13 -0.21
N ASP A 152 -5.19 22.75 -0.58
CA ASP A 152 -6.17 23.26 0.39
C ASP A 152 -6.72 22.14 1.29
N ASP A 153 -7.12 21.02 0.69
CA ASP A 153 -7.64 19.86 1.41
C ASP A 153 -6.59 19.23 2.31
N PHE A 154 -5.35 19.13 1.83
CA PHE A 154 -4.23 18.59 2.57
C PHE A 154 -3.95 19.41 3.83
N TYR A 155 -3.82 20.73 3.71
CA TYR A 155 -3.56 21.58 4.88
C TYR A 155 -4.77 21.66 5.82
N ASN A 156 -6.00 21.61 5.28
CA ASN A 156 -7.20 21.59 6.12
C ASN A 156 -7.34 20.29 6.92
N LEU A 157 -6.99 19.14 6.36
CA LEU A 157 -6.93 17.88 7.11
C LEU A 157 -5.89 17.95 8.25
N GLN A 158 -4.70 18.51 7.97
CA GLN A 158 -3.66 18.66 9.00
C GLN A 158 -4.09 19.60 10.13
N LYS A 159 -4.85 20.66 9.83
CA LYS A 159 -5.48 21.53 10.85
C LYS A 159 -6.50 20.79 11.69
N GLU A 160 -7.32 19.92 11.08
CA GLU A 160 -8.30 19.10 11.80
C GLU A 160 -7.59 18.14 12.77
N ALA A 161 -6.50 17.52 12.35
CA ALA A 161 -5.68 16.69 13.24
C ALA A 161 -5.07 17.48 14.40
N LEU A 162 -4.48 18.65 14.13
CA LEU A 162 -3.96 19.54 15.18
C LEU A 162 -5.05 20.00 16.14
N LYS A 163 -6.25 20.27 15.63
CA LYS A 163 -7.42 20.65 16.45
C LYS A 163 -7.78 19.51 17.41
N GLN A 164 -7.94 18.28 16.91
CA GLN A 164 -8.25 17.13 17.77
C GLN A 164 -7.16 16.89 18.82
N CYS A 165 -5.89 16.95 18.43
CA CYS A 165 -4.78 16.83 19.38
C CYS A 165 -4.82 17.92 20.47
N GLY A 166 -5.22 19.15 20.12
CA GLY A 166 -5.38 20.24 21.09
C GLY A 166 -6.59 20.12 22.01
N GLU A 167 -7.66 19.48 21.54
CA GLU A 167 -8.89 19.23 22.30
C GLU A 167 -8.70 18.09 23.31
N LEU A 168 -8.15 16.95 22.86
CA LEU A 168 -7.95 15.76 23.70
C LEU A 168 -6.68 15.83 24.55
N LYS A 169 -5.62 16.50 24.06
CA LYS A 169 -4.35 16.76 24.75
C LYS A 169 -3.53 15.52 25.14
N ASP A 170 -3.89 14.36 24.63
CA ASP A 170 -3.23 13.06 24.78
C ASP A 170 -2.55 12.59 23.48
N ARG A 171 -2.70 13.37 22.40
CA ARG A 171 -2.23 13.04 21.06
C ARG A 171 -1.32 14.09 20.46
N PHE A 172 -0.50 13.65 19.52
CA PHE A 172 0.41 14.48 18.76
C PHE A 172 0.36 14.15 17.26
N ALA A 173 0.23 15.15 16.41
CA ALA A 173 0.13 14.96 14.96
C ALA A 173 1.51 14.97 14.30
N ILE A 174 1.81 13.93 13.52
CA ILE A 174 2.97 13.88 12.63
C ILE A 174 2.52 14.36 11.25
N LEU A 175 3.11 15.46 10.82
CA LEU A 175 2.70 16.26 9.68
C LEU A 175 3.70 16.14 8.53
N ASP A 176 3.21 16.29 7.30
CA ASP A 176 4.02 16.18 6.08
C ASP A 176 3.91 17.45 5.23
N LEU A 177 4.94 17.69 4.43
CA LEU A 177 4.92 18.65 3.33
C LEU A 177 4.53 17.94 2.02
N LYS A 178 4.28 18.68 0.95
CA LYS A 178 4.14 18.09 -0.39
C LYS A 178 5.49 17.54 -0.90
N GLU A 179 5.43 16.49 -1.72
CA GLU A 179 6.61 15.94 -2.40
C GLU A 179 7.21 16.99 -3.35
N TYR A 180 8.54 17.02 -3.45
CA TYR A 180 9.28 18.01 -4.24
C TYR A 180 10.47 17.35 -4.93
N ASP A 181 10.85 17.87 -6.10
CA ASP A 181 11.88 17.27 -6.96
C ASP A 181 13.17 18.10 -7.06
N SER A 182 13.21 19.30 -6.46
CA SER A 182 14.40 20.17 -6.46
C SER A 182 14.52 21.00 -5.17
N THR A 183 15.69 21.61 -4.94
CA THR A 183 15.92 22.49 -3.78
C THR A 183 15.09 23.77 -3.83
N SER A 184 14.88 24.36 -5.01
CA SER A 184 13.98 25.53 -5.15
C SER A 184 12.52 25.18 -4.87
N ASP A 185 12.13 23.95 -5.19
CA ASP A 185 10.80 23.43 -4.90
C ASP A 185 10.63 23.18 -3.39
N PHE A 186 11.68 22.74 -2.70
CA PHE A 186 11.67 22.60 -1.23
C PHE A 186 11.30 23.90 -0.51
N ASP A 187 11.99 25.02 -0.81
CA ASP A 187 11.71 26.31 -0.15
C ASP A 187 10.26 26.74 -0.41
N THR A 188 9.76 26.50 -1.63
CA THR A 188 8.36 26.74 -2.00
C THR A 188 7.40 25.89 -1.16
N GLN A 189 7.66 24.59 -1.00
CA GLN A 189 6.80 23.71 -0.18
C GLN A 189 6.84 24.08 1.31
N VAL A 190 7.99 24.55 1.82
CA VAL A 190 8.09 25.06 3.19
C VAL A 190 7.25 26.32 3.38
N GLU A 191 7.30 27.25 2.43
CA GLU A 191 6.46 28.46 2.45
C GLU A 191 4.97 28.12 2.35
N ASN A 192 4.59 27.25 1.40
CA ASN A 192 3.22 26.77 1.25
C ASN A 192 2.70 26.12 2.53
N PHE A 193 3.49 25.26 3.17
CA PHE A 193 3.11 24.63 4.43
C PHE A 193 2.93 25.66 5.55
N ARG A 194 3.87 26.59 5.73
CA ARG A 194 3.81 27.63 6.77
C ARG A 194 2.60 28.54 6.61
N ASN A 195 2.28 28.92 5.37
CA ASN A 195 1.10 29.72 5.06
C ASN A 195 -0.20 28.90 5.18
N GLY A 196 -0.13 27.61 4.80
CA GLY A 196 -1.26 26.70 4.76
C GLY A 196 -1.72 26.20 6.13
N ILE A 197 -0.80 25.88 7.05
CA ILE A 197 -1.12 25.20 8.33
C ILE A 197 -1.78 26.12 9.38
N GLY A 198 -1.54 27.43 9.31
CA GLY A 198 -2.08 28.41 10.25
C GLY A 198 -1.34 28.44 11.60
N THR A 199 -1.98 28.96 12.65
CA THR A 199 -1.34 29.27 13.95
C THR A 199 -1.95 28.57 15.16
N SER A 200 -3.00 27.78 14.95
CA SER A 200 -3.74 27.11 16.04
C SER A 200 -3.13 25.76 16.40
N ASN A 201 -3.07 25.45 17.70
CA ASN A 201 -2.65 24.15 18.24
C ASN A 201 -1.28 23.63 17.78
N LEU A 202 -0.38 24.50 17.29
CA LEU A 202 0.93 24.12 16.73
C LEU A 202 1.84 23.36 17.70
N LYS A 203 1.65 23.50 19.02
CA LYS A 203 2.40 22.74 20.04
C LYS A 203 2.07 21.24 20.07
N TYR A 204 1.03 20.81 19.35
CA TYR A 204 0.55 19.43 19.28
C TYR A 204 0.89 18.72 17.96
N GLY A 205 1.80 19.25 17.16
CA GLY A 205 2.29 18.54 15.99
C GLY A 205 3.71 18.95 15.57
N ALA A 206 4.31 18.12 14.73
CA ALA A 206 5.60 18.37 14.12
C ALA A 206 5.58 17.92 12.66
N ALA A 207 6.15 18.75 11.79
CA ALA A 207 6.26 18.46 10.37
C ALA A 207 7.63 17.87 10.02
N TYR A 208 7.64 16.85 9.16
CA TYR A 208 8.85 16.16 8.73
C TYR A 208 9.02 16.23 7.21
N THR A 209 10.28 16.39 6.81
CA THR A 209 10.77 16.49 5.43
C THR A 209 12.30 16.30 5.49
N PRO A 210 13.01 15.71 4.49
CA PRO A 210 12.59 15.34 3.14
C PRO A 210 11.76 14.05 3.05
N PHE A 211 11.14 13.84 1.89
CA PHE A 211 10.60 12.53 1.51
C PHE A 211 11.71 11.49 1.41
N LEU A 212 11.45 10.30 1.95
CA LEU A 212 12.42 9.22 1.96
C LEU A 212 12.35 8.39 0.67
N ARG A 213 13.53 8.12 0.09
CA ARG A 213 13.69 7.14 -0.99
C ARG A 213 14.12 5.81 -0.38
N ALA A 214 13.15 4.94 -0.11
CA ALA A 214 13.40 3.64 0.51
C ALA A 214 13.68 2.54 -0.53
N SER A 215 14.62 1.64 -0.22
CA SER A 215 14.91 0.45 -1.03
C SER A 215 13.96 -0.71 -0.69
N LEU A 216 12.65 -0.49 -0.84
CA LEU A 216 11.65 -1.55 -0.68
C LEU A 216 11.53 -2.38 -1.96
N LYS A 217 11.52 -3.71 -1.81
CA LYS A 217 11.31 -4.61 -2.95
C LYS A 217 9.90 -4.41 -3.51
N LYS A 218 9.81 -4.22 -4.83
CA LYS A 218 8.55 -4.21 -5.58
C LYS A 218 8.54 -5.41 -6.53
N ASP A 219 7.48 -6.20 -6.48
CA ASP A 219 7.32 -7.33 -7.40
C ASP A 219 6.75 -6.82 -8.73
N ILE A 220 7.64 -6.52 -9.67
CA ILE A 220 7.30 -6.05 -11.02
C ILE A 220 7.16 -7.26 -11.95
N ARG A 221 6.03 -7.40 -12.63
CA ARG A 221 5.76 -8.49 -13.57
C ARG A 221 5.98 -8.03 -15.01
N TYR A 222 6.17 -8.99 -15.91
CA TYR A 222 6.32 -8.71 -17.35
C TYR A 222 5.19 -7.87 -17.92
N LYS A 223 3.94 -8.18 -17.55
CA LYS A 223 2.74 -7.43 -17.98
C LYS A 223 2.76 -5.96 -17.55
N ASP A 224 3.46 -5.64 -16.46
CA ASP A 224 3.47 -4.28 -15.91
C ASP A 224 4.38 -3.36 -16.74
N ILE A 225 5.41 -3.93 -17.40
CA ILE A 225 6.40 -3.21 -18.22
C ILE A 225 6.16 -3.33 -19.73
N LYS A 226 5.44 -4.36 -20.19
CA LYS A 226 5.20 -4.63 -21.62
C LYS A 226 4.56 -3.42 -22.29
N GLY A 227 5.23 -2.89 -23.33
CA GLY A 227 4.73 -1.77 -24.14
C GLY A 227 4.85 -0.39 -23.49
N LYS A 228 5.49 -0.28 -22.32
CA LYS A 228 5.59 0.97 -21.55
C LYS A 228 7.01 1.54 -21.45
N LEU A 229 7.96 0.88 -22.12
CA LEU A 229 9.34 1.35 -22.18
C LEU A 229 9.47 2.48 -23.21
N GLU A 230 10.14 3.55 -22.82
CA GLU A 230 10.49 4.65 -23.71
C GLU A 230 11.98 4.98 -23.60
N ARG A 231 12.59 5.33 -24.73
CA ARG A 231 13.95 5.87 -24.80
C ARG A 231 13.95 7.10 -25.67
N SER A 232 14.39 8.23 -25.11
CA SER A 232 14.37 9.54 -25.78
C SER A 232 13.00 9.91 -26.37
N GLY A 233 11.91 9.55 -25.67
CA GLY A 233 10.53 9.81 -26.09
C GLY A 233 9.97 8.87 -27.15
N ALA A 234 10.73 7.88 -27.62
CA ALA A 234 10.23 6.83 -28.51
C ALA A 234 9.88 5.57 -27.71
N SER A 235 8.70 4.99 -27.95
CA SER A 235 8.33 3.68 -27.40
C SER A 235 9.25 2.60 -27.96
N ILE A 236 9.74 1.73 -27.08
CA ILE A 236 10.61 0.62 -27.43
C ILE A 236 10.04 -0.70 -26.90
N GLY A 237 10.27 -1.79 -27.64
CA GLY A 237 9.93 -3.14 -27.19
C GLY A 237 11.05 -3.74 -26.34
N ILE A 238 10.71 -4.65 -25.43
CA ILE A 238 11.68 -5.37 -24.57
C ILE A 238 12.75 -6.09 -25.41
N LYS A 239 12.37 -6.61 -26.58
CA LYS A 239 13.30 -7.26 -27.53
C LYS A 239 14.42 -6.33 -28.04
N SER A 240 14.19 -5.02 -28.04
CA SER A 240 15.15 -4.04 -28.55
C SER A 240 16.18 -3.59 -27.51
N LEU A 241 16.04 -4.03 -26.26
CA LEU A 241 16.98 -3.72 -25.18
C LEU A 241 18.34 -4.39 -25.39
N ASP A 242 18.34 -5.60 -25.96
CA ASP A 242 19.55 -6.31 -26.37
C ASP A 242 19.38 -6.86 -27.79
N PRO A 243 19.79 -6.08 -28.82
CA PRO A 243 19.74 -6.52 -30.20
C PRO A 243 20.60 -7.77 -30.47
N ALA A 244 21.64 -8.00 -29.67
CA ALA A 244 22.55 -9.14 -29.80
C ALA A 244 22.05 -10.41 -29.09
N ALA A 245 20.92 -10.34 -28.38
CA ALA A 245 20.34 -11.48 -27.68
C ALA A 245 20.12 -12.68 -28.64
N PRO A 246 20.39 -13.92 -28.19
CA PRO A 246 20.13 -15.15 -28.94
C PRO A 246 18.68 -15.25 -29.42
N SER A 247 18.43 -15.95 -30.53
CA SER A 247 17.08 -16.14 -31.07
C SER A 247 16.11 -16.73 -30.04
N GLN A 248 16.56 -17.69 -29.25
CA GLN A 248 15.78 -18.33 -28.19
C GLN A 248 15.25 -17.33 -27.14
N VAL A 249 16.03 -16.30 -26.81
CA VAL A 249 15.61 -15.25 -25.86
C VAL A 249 14.55 -14.37 -26.50
N LYS A 250 14.70 -14.05 -27.79
CA LYS A 250 13.71 -13.29 -28.56
C LYS A 250 12.41 -14.07 -28.67
N ASP A 251 12.46 -15.36 -29.02
CA ASP A 251 11.30 -16.25 -29.10
C ASP A 251 10.56 -16.36 -27.74
N LEU A 252 11.29 -16.39 -26.63
CA LEU A 252 10.69 -16.37 -25.29
C LEU A 252 9.95 -15.06 -25.01
N ILE A 253 10.49 -13.91 -25.44
CA ILE A 253 9.81 -12.61 -25.31
C ILE A 253 8.54 -12.59 -26.15
N ASP A 254 8.55 -13.15 -27.36
CA ASP A 254 7.36 -13.29 -28.23
C ASP A 254 6.28 -14.17 -27.57
N ALA A 255 6.70 -15.27 -26.92
CA ALA A 255 5.80 -16.12 -26.16
C ALA A 255 5.19 -15.36 -24.97
N LEU A 256 6.01 -14.62 -24.20
CA LEU A 256 5.54 -13.78 -23.08
C LEU A 256 4.60 -12.67 -23.54
N ASP A 257 4.84 -12.08 -24.70
CA ASP A 257 3.94 -11.12 -25.32
C ASP A 257 2.58 -11.76 -25.62
N THR A 258 2.57 -12.98 -26.15
CA THR A 258 1.34 -13.74 -26.42
C THR A 258 0.59 -14.06 -25.12
N TYR A 259 1.28 -14.63 -24.12
CA TYR A 259 0.70 -14.94 -22.82
C TYR A 259 0.09 -13.72 -22.10
N ALA A 260 0.75 -12.55 -22.18
CA ALA A 260 0.22 -11.33 -21.57
C ALA A 260 -1.09 -10.87 -22.25
N SER A 261 -1.17 -11.00 -23.58
CA SER A 261 -2.39 -10.70 -24.34
C SER A 261 -3.51 -11.69 -23.99
N ASP A 262 -3.18 -12.97 -23.86
CA ASP A 262 -4.12 -14.04 -23.52
C ASP A 262 -4.68 -13.89 -22.11
N SER A 263 -3.84 -13.57 -21.12
CA SER A 263 -4.29 -13.27 -19.76
C SER A 263 -5.33 -12.15 -19.75
N THR A 264 -5.06 -11.07 -20.49
CA THR A 264 -5.99 -9.93 -20.59
C THR A 264 -7.32 -10.34 -21.23
N LEU A 265 -7.26 -11.25 -22.21
CA LEU A 265 -8.45 -11.78 -22.87
C LEU A 265 -9.28 -12.65 -21.92
N ILE A 266 -8.62 -13.52 -21.15
CA ILE A 266 -9.26 -14.38 -20.16
C ILE A 266 -9.96 -13.55 -19.08
N ASP A 267 -9.29 -12.52 -18.55
CA ASP A 267 -9.88 -11.62 -17.54
C ASP A 267 -11.17 -10.97 -18.08
N ASN A 268 -11.12 -10.42 -19.30
CA ASN A 268 -12.28 -9.83 -19.96
C ASN A 268 -13.43 -10.83 -20.21
N VAL A 269 -13.10 -12.09 -20.50
CA VAL A 269 -14.09 -13.15 -20.72
C VAL A 269 -14.69 -13.60 -19.39
N LYS A 270 -13.89 -13.71 -18.32
CA LYS A 270 -14.34 -14.09 -16.98
C LYS A 270 -15.39 -13.12 -16.45
N ASP A 271 -15.13 -11.82 -16.53
CA ASP A 271 -16.07 -10.79 -16.03
C ASP A 271 -17.38 -10.78 -16.82
N LYS A 272 -17.30 -10.92 -18.15
CA LYS A 272 -18.50 -11.01 -18.99
C LYS A 272 -19.29 -12.28 -18.74
N LEU A 273 -18.61 -13.41 -18.54
CA LEU A 273 -19.24 -14.68 -18.20
C LEU A 273 -19.93 -14.59 -16.82
N LEU A 274 -19.24 -14.05 -15.81
CA LEU A 274 -19.79 -13.86 -14.47
C LEU A 274 -21.05 -12.99 -14.53
N ASN A 275 -20.99 -11.85 -15.22
CA ASN A 275 -22.14 -10.96 -15.39
C ASN A 275 -23.28 -11.63 -16.18
N ALA A 276 -22.98 -12.39 -17.23
CA ALA A 276 -23.99 -13.10 -18.01
C ALA A 276 -24.68 -14.20 -17.20
N VAL A 277 -23.92 -14.94 -16.38
CA VAL A 277 -24.43 -15.97 -15.45
C VAL A 277 -25.31 -15.34 -14.38
N LEU A 278 -24.87 -14.24 -13.76
CA LEU A 278 -25.65 -13.49 -12.77
C LEU A 278 -26.94 -12.91 -13.38
N ALA A 279 -26.91 -12.53 -14.65
CA ALA A 279 -28.07 -11.98 -15.38
C ALA A 279 -28.94 -13.05 -16.07
N GLY A 280 -28.56 -14.33 -16.04
CA GLY A 280 -29.28 -15.42 -16.72
C GLY A 280 -29.35 -15.27 -18.25
N THR A 281 -28.38 -14.57 -18.86
CA THR A 281 -28.35 -14.29 -20.30
C THR A 281 -27.40 -15.23 -21.05
N PRO A 282 -27.71 -15.61 -22.31
CA PRO A 282 -26.80 -16.41 -23.12
C PRO A 282 -25.47 -15.67 -23.36
N PHE A 283 -24.36 -16.33 -23.08
CA PHE A 283 -23.02 -15.79 -23.30
C PHE A 283 -22.39 -16.36 -24.58
N SER A 284 -21.74 -15.51 -25.38
CA SER A 284 -20.94 -15.93 -26.52
C SER A 284 -19.50 -15.40 -26.41
N VAL A 285 -18.54 -16.27 -26.67
CA VAL A 285 -17.11 -15.95 -26.70
C VAL A 285 -16.71 -15.61 -28.15
N PRO A 286 -16.04 -14.48 -28.41
CA PRO A 286 -15.51 -14.14 -29.75
C PRO A 286 -14.56 -15.22 -30.29
N ASP A 287 -14.53 -15.44 -31.60
CA ASP A 287 -13.76 -16.54 -32.21
C ASP A 287 -12.24 -16.48 -31.96
N ALA A 288 -11.66 -15.27 -31.86
CA ALA A 288 -10.25 -15.10 -31.49
C ALA A 288 -9.94 -15.59 -30.07
N SER A 289 -10.90 -15.46 -29.15
CA SER A 289 -10.79 -15.95 -27.77
C SER A 289 -11.03 -17.45 -27.65
N ARG A 290 -11.75 -18.05 -28.59
CA ARG A 290 -11.94 -19.51 -28.63
C ARG A 290 -10.63 -20.24 -28.89
N GLN A 291 -9.83 -19.82 -29.87
CA GLN A 291 -8.57 -20.52 -30.19
C GLN A 291 -7.59 -20.59 -29.02
N ASN A 292 -7.48 -19.52 -28.23
CA ASN A 292 -6.54 -19.47 -27.11
C ASN A 292 -7.09 -20.20 -25.87
N LEU A 293 -8.41 -20.15 -25.65
CA LEU A 293 -9.06 -20.99 -24.64
C LEU A 293 -8.96 -22.48 -24.99
N TYR A 294 -9.05 -22.81 -26.29
CA TYR A 294 -8.81 -24.17 -26.80
C TYR A 294 -7.38 -24.62 -26.52
N GLN A 295 -6.36 -23.78 -26.72
CA GLN A 295 -4.97 -24.15 -26.41
C GLN A 295 -4.73 -24.38 -24.91
N VAL A 296 -5.33 -23.56 -24.03
CA VAL A 296 -5.28 -23.79 -22.57
C VAL A 296 -6.04 -25.08 -22.20
N LEU A 297 -7.22 -25.30 -22.76
CA LEU A 297 -7.99 -26.52 -22.57
C LEU A 297 -7.29 -27.75 -23.17
N GLU A 298 -6.52 -27.60 -24.24
CA GLU A 298 -5.79 -28.65 -24.93
C GLU A 298 -4.48 -28.99 -24.21
N TYR A 299 -3.78 -27.98 -23.65
CA TYR A 299 -2.68 -28.18 -22.71
C TYR A 299 -3.16 -28.92 -21.45
N LEU A 300 -4.27 -28.49 -20.86
CA LEU A 300 -4.90 -29.17 -19.72
C LEU A 300 -5.41 -30.57 -20.08
N LYS A 301 -5.93 -30.77 -21.30
CA LYS A 301 -6.33 -32.08 -21.83
C LYS A 301 -5.12 -33.00 -22.01
N ASN A 302 -3.98 -32.49 -22.47
CA ASN A 302 -2.76 -33.26 -22.66
C ASN A 302 -2.14 -33.68 -21.31
N GLU A 303 -2.23 -32.84 -20.28
CA GLU A 303 -1.92 -33.19 -18.88
C GLU A 303 -2.96 -34.18 -18.27
N LEU A 304 -4.23 -34.10 -18.67
CA LEU A 304 -5.28 -35.04 -18.24
C LEU A 304 -5.09 -36.45 -18.82
N VAL A 305 -4.62 -36.55 -20.07
CA VAL A 305 -4.36 -37.81 -20.76
C VAL A 305 -3.16 -38.55 -20.16
N SER A 306 -2.21 -37.84 -19.54
CA SER A 306 -1.05 -38.47 -18.90
C SER A 306 -1.33 -39.06 -17.51
N ASP A 307 -2.35 -38.59 -16.76
CA ASP A 307 -2.49 -38.92 -15.32
C ASP A 307 -3.88 -39.43 -14.86
N ASN A 308 -4.81 -39.69 -15.79
CA ASN A 308 -6.06 -40.49 -15.62
C ASN A 308 -6.85 -40.33 -14.28
N LYS A 309 -7.05 -39.10 -13.78
CA LYS A 309 -7.83 -38.84 -12.55
C LYS A 309 -8.84 -37.70 -12.71
N ALA A 310 -10.07 -38.07 -13.06
CA ALA A 310 -11.24 -37.17 -13.20
C ALA A 310 -11.65 -36.43 -11.91
N SER A 311 -11.19 -36.86 -10.73
CA SER A 311 -11.51 -36.24 -9.43
C SER A 311 -10.84 -34.87 -9.22
N LYS A 312 -9.77 -34.54 -9.95
CA LYS A 312 -9.13 -33.21 -9.91
C LYS A 312 -9.95 -32.12 -10.62
N PHE A 313 -10.86 -32.46 -11.54
CA PHE A 313 -11.63 -31.47 -12.32
C PHE A 313 -12.65 -30.70 -11.47
N LYS A 314 -13.28 -31.37 -10.48
CA LYS A 314 -14.12 -30.71 -9.47
C LYS A 314 -13.32 -29.71 -8.64
N ASN A 315 -12.07 -30.06 -8.32
CA ASN A 315 -11.17 -29.18 -7.57
C ASN A 315 -10.65 -28.02 -8.43
N ILE A 316 -10.45 -28.17 -9.75
CA ILE A 316 -9.97 -27.09 -10.63
C ILE A 316 -11.05 -26.04 -10.91
N ILE A 317 -12.32 -26.45 -11.11
CA ILE A 317 -13.43 -25.47 -11.18
C ILE A 317 -13.60 -24.78 -9.82
N LYS A 318 -13.47 -25.53 -8.72
CA LYS A 318 -13.47 -24.96 -7.37
C LYS A 318 -12.29 -24.03 -7.15
N LEU A 319 -11.10 -24.34 -7.68
CA LEU A 319 -9.88 -23.52 -7.62
C LEU A 319 -9.98 -22.26 -8.50
N LEU A 320 -10.61 -22.34 -9.68
CA LEU A 320 -10.91 -21.19 -10.53
C LEU A 320 -11.97 -20.26 -9.92
N CYS A 321 -12.83 -20.80 -9.04
CA CYS A 321 -13.79 -20.05 -8.25
C CYS A 321 -13.23 -19.58 -6.88
N GLU A 322 -12.25 -20.27 -6.30
CA GLU A 322 -11.65 -19.99 -4.97
C GLU A 322 -10.31 -19.20 -5.05
N ILE A 323 -9.73 -19.00 -6.24
CA ILE A 323 -8.63 -18.05 -6.51
C ILE A 323 -9.20 -16.68 -6.99
N ALA A 324 -10.51 -16.46 -6.87
CA ALA A 324 -11.13 -15.14 -7.03
C ALA A 324 -11.01 -14.33 -5.74
#